data_AF-A0A1W1E9D9-F1
#
_entry.id   AF-A0A1W1E9D9-F1
#
_cell.length_a   1.000
_cell.length_b   1.000
_cell.length_c   1.000
_cell.angle_alpha   90.00
_cell.angle_beta   90.00
_cell.angle_gamma   90.00
#
_symmetry.space_group_name_H-M   'P 1'
#
loop_
_entity.id
_entity.type
_entity.pdbx_description
1 polymer ?
#
loop_
_entity_poly.entity_id
_entity_poly.type
_entity_poly.pdbx_seq_one_letter_code
_entity_poly.pdbx_strand_id
1 'polypeptide(L)'
;MYLKALSDVTTLIVELNLWQVDAFYQHESKKQFVMALFFGAMLILLLYNLFIWFSVRERVYLYYVLAFAGIVFHHFLYRGLAEIYLLSPEMSLQIVKYAAFIVAFPVFFLALLTKEILQLSQYPKINRFLHYTLIGFVGITVVCFLLGLDRIRSLFPVLFLLMLFVVTLYAYIKRNRNAKFILIGWLVLVGSALFMFLDSEGYIAGMNRFPYYVEVSILTETLLFSFILADRLK
;
A
#
# COMPACT_ATOMS: atom_id res chain seq x y z
N MET A 1 -38.85 4.00 -15.03
CA MET A 1 -37.93 4.36 -13.94
C MET A 1 -36.53 4.33 -14.54
N TYR A 2 -35.77 5.42 -14.48
CA TYR A 2 -34.43 5.49 -15.06
C TYR A 2 -33.41 5.81 -13.97
N LEU A 3 -32.30 5.08 -13.97
CA LEU A 3 -31.17 5.30 -13.07
C LEU A 3 -30.02 5.82 -13.92
N LYS A 4 -29.58 7.05 -13.67
CA LYS A 4 -28.41 7.65 -14.32
C LYS A 4 -27.29 7.71 -13.29
N ALA A 5 -26.24 6.92 -13.51
CA ALA A 5 -25.04 6.95 -12.70
C ALA A 5 -23.89 7.53 -13.53
N LEU A 6 -23.26 8.60 -13.05
CA LEU A 6 -22.14 9.29 -13.68
C LEU A 6 -21.06 9.52 -12.62
N SER A 7 -19.80 9.31 -12.99
CA SER A 7 -18.64 9.77 -12.22
C SER A 7 -17.73 10.53 -13.17
N ASP A 8 -17.51 11.82 -12.89
CA ASP A 8 -16.67 12.70 -13.71
C ASP A 8 -15.17 12.61 -13.37
N VAL A 9 -14.81 11.82 -12.35
CA VAL A 9 -13.48 11.88 -11.71
C VAL A 9 -12.79 10.52 -11.63
N THR A 10 -13.54 9.42 -11.50
CA THR A 10 -13.00 8.06 -11.33
C THR A 10 -13.84 7.01 -12.06
N THR A 11 -13.26 5.85 -12.35
CA THR A 11 -14.00 4.71 -12.91
C THR A 11 -15.11 4.28 -11.94
N LEU A 12 -16.35 4.29 -12.41
CA LEU A 12 -17.52 3.87 -11.65
C LEU A 12 -17.90 2.44 -12.04
N ILE A 13 -17.70 1.49 -11.12
CA ILE A 13 -18.21 0.13 -11.25
C ILE A 13 -19.47 0.06 -10.40
N VAL A 14 -20.63 -0.13 -11.03
CA VAL A 14 -21.93 -0.22 -10.35
C VAL A 14 -22.40 -1.66 -10.37
N GLU A 15 -22.31 -2.34 -9.24
CA GLU A 15 -22.97 -3.63 -9.05
C GLU A 15 -24.39 -3.41 -8.54
N LEU A 16 -25.38 -3.82 -9.32
CA LEU A 16 -26.80 -3.73 -8.96
C LEU A 16 -27.26 -5.06 -8.36
N ASN A 17 -27.46 -5.08 -7.05
CA ASN A 17 -27.99 -6.23 -6.32
C ASN A 17 -29.27 -5.83 -5.58
N LEU A 18 -30.31 -6.66 -5.65
CA LEU A 18 -31.56 -6.49 -4.90
C LEU A 18 -31.45 -7.21 -3.55
N TRP A 19 -31.43 -6.46 -2.45
CA TRP A 19 -31.33 -6.99 -1.10
C TRP A 19 -32.60 -6.74 -0.29
N GLN A 20 -32.95 -7.68 0.59
CA GLN A 20 -33.83 -7.36 1.71
C GLN A 20 -33.08 -6.48 2.71
N VAL A 21 -33.78 -5.50 3.30
CA VAL A 21 -33.20 -4.47 4.18
C VAL A 21 -32.39 -5.08 5.32
N ASP A 22 -32.93 -6.05 6.03
CA ASP A 22 -32.24 -6.70 7.16
C ASP A 22 -31.00 -7.48 6.72
N ALA A 23 -31.08 -8.17 5.58
CA ALA A 23 -29.96 -8.92 5.01
C ALA A 23 -28.82 -7.99 4.56
N PHE A 24 -29.16 -6.82 4.01
CA PHE A 24 -28.20 -5.79 3.65
C PHE A 24 -27.48 -5.24 4.89
N TYR A 25 -28.21 -4.88 5.94
CA TYR A 25 -27.61 -4.35 7.18
C TYR A 25 -26.68 -5.35 7.86
N GLN A 26 -27.06 -6.63 7.92
CA GLN A 26 -26.20 -7.68 8.47
C GLN A 26 -24.92 -7.86 7.64
N HIS A 27 -25.04 -7.81 6.31
CA HIS A 27 -23.89 -7.93 5.40
C HIS A 27 -22.91 -6.77 5.57
N GLU A 28 -23.40 -5.53 5.53
CA GLU A 28 -22.56 -4.34 5.70
C GLU A 28 -21.95 -4.25 7.09
N SER A 29 -22.70 -4.61 8.15
CA SER A 29 -22.17 -4.64 9.52
C SER A 29 -21.00 -5.62 9.66
N LYS A 30 -21.10 -6.81 9.05
CA LYS A 30 -20.00 -7.79 9.04
C LYS A 30 -18.76 -7.25 8.32
N LYS A 31 -18.95 -6.56 7.18
CA LYS A 31 -17.86 -5.93 6.42
C LYS A 31 -17.17 -4.84 7.23
N GLN A 32 -17.93 -3.96 7.87
CA GLN A 32 -17.40 -2.91 8.74
C GLN A 32 -16.64 -3.49 9.94
N PHE A 33 -17.15 -4.56 10.55
CA PHE A 33 -16.45 -5.24 11.65
C PHE A 33 -15.07 -5.78 11.21
N VAL A 34 -14.99 -6.45 10.05
CA VAL A 34 -13.71 -6.95 9.52
C VAL A 34 -12.75 -5.80 9.21
N MET A 35 -13.24 -4.71 8.62
CA MET A 35 -12.41 -3.51 8.38
C MET A 35 -11.91 -2.92 9.69
N ALA A 36 -12.76 -2.81 10.72
CA ALA A 36 -12.36 -2.30 12.04
C ALA A 36 -11.25 -3.16 12.66
N LEU A 37 -11.33 -4.49 12.55
CA LEU A 37 -10.27 -5.39 12.97
C LEU A 37 -8.96 -5.16 12.20
N PHE A 38 -9.03 -5.03 10.88
CA PHE A 38 -7.86 -4.75 10.05
C PHE A 38 -7.19 -3.43 10.44
N PHE A 39 -7.95 -2.32 10.47
CA PHE A 39 -7.41 -1.01 10.82
C PHE A 39 -6.91 -0.95 12.26
N GLY A 40 -7.59 -1.61 13.20
CA GLY A 40 -7.14 -1.74 14.59
C GLY A 40 -5.82 -2.49 14.70
N ALA A 41 -5.67 -3.63 14.02
CA ALA A 41 -4.42 -4.39 14.00
C ALA A 41 -3.26 -3.59 13.41
N MET A 42 -3.50 -2.91 12.28
CA MET A 42 -2.52 -2.03 11.66
C MET A 42 -2.11 -0.86 12.58
N LEU A 43 -3.07 -0.24 13.26
CA LEU A 43 -2.79 0.83 14.22
C LEU A 43 -1.90 0.35 15.37
N ILE A 44 -2.19 -0.82 15.94
CA ILE A 44 -1.37 -1.42 17.01
C ILE A 44 0.07 -1.66 16.52
N LEU A 45 0.24 -2.21 15.32
CA LEU A 45 1.57 -2.45 14.74
C LEU A 45 2.34 -1.15 14.50
N LEU A 46 1.67 -0.12 13.99
CA LEU A 46 2.27 1.19 13.78
C LEU A 46 2.69 1.85 15.09
N LEU A 47 1.81 1.85 16.10
CA LEU A 47 2.11 2.42 17.42
C LEU A 47 3.24 1.67 18.12
N TYR A 48 3.25 0.33 18.02
CA TYR A 48 4.34 -0.50 18.55
C TYR A 48 5.69 -0.14 17.92
N ASN A 49 5.78 -0.10 16.59
CA ASN A 49 7.03 0.25 15.90
C ASN A 49 7.43 1.72 16.11
N LEU A 50 6.45 2.62 16.28
CA LEU A 50 6.71 4.02 16.63
C LEU A 50 7.29 4.16 18.04
N PHE A 51 6.79 3.39 19.01
CA PHE A 51 7.36 3.34 20.35
C PHE A 51 8.80 2.83 20.36
N ILE A 52 9.10 1.79 19.56
CA ILE A 52 10.47 1.31 19.36
C ILE A 52 11.34 2.41 18.76
N TRP A 53 10.83 3.15 17.77
CA TRP A 53 11.56 4.28 17.20
C TRP A 53 11.89 5.34 18.25
N PHE A 54 10.97 5.70 19.13
CA PHE A 54 11.26 6.64 20.23
C PHE A 54 12.35 6.11 21.18
N SER A 55 12.39 4.80 21.39
CA SER A 55 13.32 4.13 22.31
C SER A 55 14.73 4.00 21.72
N VAL A 56 14.85 3.50 20.48
CA VAL A 56 16.13 3.15 19.84
C VAL A 56 16.64 4.29 18.93
N ARG A 57 15.74 5.14 18.42
CA ARG A 57 16.01 6.27 17.51
C ARG A 57 16.68 5.90 16.19
N GLU A 58 16.53 4.64 15.76
CA GLU A 58 17.00 4.19 14.46
C GLU A 58 16.01 4.55 13.33
N ARG A 59 16.53 5.15 12.25
CA ARG A 59 15.71 5.65 11.12
C ARG A 59 14.85 4.58 10.45
N VAL A 60 15.29 3.32 10.48
CA VAL A 60 14.59 2.20 9.85
C VAL A 60 13.18 2.01 10.42
N TYR A 61 12.98 2.23 11.72
CA TYR A 61 11.66 2.14 12.36
C TYR A 61 10.75 3.31 11.96
N LEU A 62 11.30 4.51 11.77
CA LEU A 62 10.54 5.64 11.26
C LEU A 62 10.11 5.40 9.80
N TYR A 63 11.00 4.86 8.97
CA TYR A 63 10.66 4.51 7.58
C TYR A 63 9.56 3.45 7.53
N TYR A 64 9.59 2.47 8.43
CA TYR A 64 8.51 1.49 8.58
C TYR A 64 7.18 2.17 8.91
N VAL A 65 7.14 2.99 9.96
CA VAL A 65 5.90 3.63 10.41
C VAL A 65 5.33 4.51 9.30
N LEU A 66 6.16 5.31 8.63
CA LEU A 66 5.69 6.19 7.55
C LEU A 66 5.24 5.42 6.31
N ALA A 67 5.94 4.35 5.93
CA ALA A 67 5.53 3.50 4.82
C ALA A 67 4.15 2.87 5.08
N PHE A 68 3.99 2.17 6.19
CA PHE A 68 2.77 1.43 6.48
C PHE A 68 1.62 2.35 6.91
N ALA A 69 1.88 3.49 7.56
CA ALA A 69 0.84 4.50 7.80
C ALA A 69 0.31 5.07 6.47
N GLY A 70 1.21 5.32 5.50
CA GLY A 70 0.82 5.73 4.16
C GLY A 70 -0.02 4.68 3.43
N ILE A 71 0.34 3.39 3.55
CA ILE A 71 -0.43 2.27 2.96
C ILE A 71 -1.81 2.19 3.59
N VAL A 72 -1.90 2.26 4.93
CA VAL A 72 -3.17 2.23 5.66
C VAL A 72 -4.06 3.40 5.27
N PHE A 73 -3.49 4.61 5.19
CA PHE A 73 -4.22 5.81 4.79
C PHE A 73 -4.71 5.70 3.34
N HIS A 74 -3.87 5.26 2.41
CA HIS A 74 -4.27 5.01 1.03
C HIS A 74 -5.38 3.95 0.95
N HIS A 75 -5.28 2.86 1.70
CA HIS A 75 -6.30 1.81 1.73
C HIS A 75 -7.62 2.30 2.33
N PHE A 76 -7.57 3.18 3.34
CA PHE A 76 -8.73 3.81 3.94
C PHE A 76 -9.48 4.73 2.95
N LEU A 77 -8.74 5.48 2.12
CA LEU A 77 -9.30 6.24 1.01
C LEU A 77 -9.89 5.33 -0.07
N TYR A 78 -9.14 4.30 -0.48
CA TYR A 78 -9.54 3.36 -1.53
C TYR A 78 -10.83 2.59 -1.20
N ARG A 79 -11.02 2.21 0.07
CA ARG A 79 -12.25 1.54 0.54
C ARG A 79 -13.46 2.50 0.68
N GLY A 80 -13.29 3.80 0.39
CA GLY A 80 -14.35 4.82 0.48
C GLY A 80 -14.74 5.18 1.93
N LEU A 81 -14.05 4.64 2.94
CA LEU A 81 -14.36 4.89 4.34
C LEU A 81 -14.13 6.36 4.72
N ALA A 82 -13.14 7.01 4.11
CA ALA A 82 -12.91 8.43 4.34
C ALA A 82 -14.08 9.29 3.88
N GLU A 83 -14.68 9.00 2.72
CA GLU A 83 -15.85 9.74 2.21
C GLU A 83 -17.08 9.59 3.11
N ILE A 84 -17.20 8.44 3.79
CA ILE A 84 -18.31 8.17 4.71
C ILE A 84 -18.11 8.86 6.06
N TYR A 85 -16.89 8.82 6.62
CA TYR A 85 -16.66 9.19 8.02
C TYR A 85 -15.93 10.51 8.24
N LEU A 86 -15.13 11.00 7.28
CA LEU A 86 -14.18 12.09 7.52
C LEU A 86 -14.26 13.25 6.53
N LEU A 87 -14.64 13.02 5.26
CA LEU A 87 -14.46 14.01 4.20
C LEU A 87 -15.75 14.76 3.88
N SER A 88 -15.66 16.09 3.77
CA SER A 88 -16.65 16.89 3.05
C SER A 88 -16.41 16.81 1.53
N PRO A 89 -17.40 17.14 0.68
CA PRO A 89 -17.23 17.17 -0.77
C PRO A 89 -16.03 18.00 -1.25
N GLU A 90 -15.75 19.14 -0.59
CA GLU A 90 -14.60 19.99 -0.90
C GLU A 90 -13.27 19.31 -0.59
N MET A 91 -13.21 18.57 0.54
CA MET A 91 -12.02 17.81 0.93
C MET A 91 -11.75 16.62 0.00
N SER A 92 -12.80 15.95 -0.49
CA SER A 92 -12.66 14.88 -1.49
C SER A 92 -12.02 15.40 -2.77
N LEU A 93 -12.42 16.58 -3.26
CA LEU A 93 -11.80 17.21 -4.43
C LEU A 93 -10.32 17.54 -4.20
N GLN A 94 -9.96 17.98 -2.99
CA GLN A 94 -8.55 18.21 -2.64
C GLN A 94 -7.75 16.91 -2.62
N ILE A 95 -8.29 15.83 -2.05
CA ILE A 95 -7.61 14.53 -1.99
C ILE A 95 -7.30 13.99 -3.39
N VAL A 96 -8.24 14.14 -4.34
CA VAL A 96 -8.01 13.75 -5.74
C VAL A 96 -6.84 14.52 -6.36
N LYS A 97 -6.72 15.83 -6.08
CA LYS A 97 -5.59 16.65 -6.53
C LYS A 97 -4.26 16.15 -5.97
N TYR A 98 -4.24 15.72 -4.71
CA TYR A 98 -3.03 15.21 -4.05
C TYR A 98 -2.80 13.70 -4.22
N ALA A 99 -3.64 12.99 -4.99
CA ALA A 99 -3.56 11.52 -5.07
C ALA A 99 -2.20 11.02 -5.59
N ALA A 100 -1.49 11.79 -6.42
CA ALA A 100 -0.12 11.46 -6.83
C ALA A 100 0.84 11.33 -5.64
N PHE A 101 0.77 12.26 -4.69
CA PHE A 101 1.57 12.20 -3.46
C PHE A 101 1.08 11.13 -2.50
N ILE A 102 -0.23 10.96 -2.37
CA ILE A 102 -0.83 9.95 -1.47
C ILE A 102 -0.35 8.55 -1.86
N VAL A 103 -0.27 8.24 -3.16
CA VAL A 103 0.23 6.95 -3.66
C VAL A 103 1.77 6.88 -3.57
N ALA A 104 2.48 7.96 -3.90
CA ALA A 104 3.94 7.96 -3.94
C ALA A 104 4.59 7.90 -2.55
N PHE A 105 3.95 8.49 -1.53
CA PHE A 105 4.47 8.59 -0.17
C PHE A 105 4.82 7.23 0.46
N PRO A 106 3.89 6.25 0.55
CA PRO A 106 4.23 4.94 1.11
C PRO A 106 5.31 4.23 0.32
N VAL A 107 5.30 4.32 -1.02
CA VAL A 107 6.30 3.69 -1.89
C VAL A 107 7.69 4.26 -1.65
N PHE A 108 7.80 5.58 -1.48
CA PHE A 108 9.05 6.24 -1.16
C PHE A 108 9.63 5.74 0.18
N PHE A 109 8.82 5.68 1.24
CA PHE A 109 9.29 5.20 2.53
C PHE A 109 9.57 3.69 2.53
N LEU A 110 8.81 2.90 1.79
CA LEU A 110 9.06 1.46 1.61
C LEU A 110 10.41 1.21 0.92
N ALA A 111 10.79 2.08 -0.01
CA ALA A 111 12.09 2.03 -0.67
C ALA A 111 13.25 2.36 0.30
N LEU A 112 13.08 3.39 1.12
CA LEU A 112 14.05 3.73 2.16
C LEU A 112 14.16 2.61 3.20
N LEU A 113 13.04 2.04 3.62
CA LEU A 113 12.98 0.89 4.50
C LEU A 113 13.74 -0.30 3.91
N THR A 114 13.45 -0.65 2.65
CA THR A 114 14.11 -1.76 1.94
C THR A 114 15.62 -1.54 1.84
N LYS A 115 16.03 -0.31 1.52
CA LYS A 115 17.45 0.08 1.43
C LYS A 115 18.20 -0.15 2.75
N GLU A 116 17.61 0.26 3.87
CA GLU A 116 18.18 0.11 5.21
C GLU A 116 18.17 -1.37 5.68
N ILE A 117 17.08 -2.10 5.42
CA ILE A 117 16.99 -3.53 5.78
C ILE A 117 18.01 -4.37 4.99
N LEU A 118 18.18 -4.10 3.70
CA LEU A 118 19.15 -4.78 2.86
C LEU A 118 20.60 -4.32 3.11
N GLN A 119 20.82 -3.25 3.87
CA GLN A 119 22.15 -2.66 4.08
C GLN A 119 22.87 -2.38 2.75
N LEU A 120 22.13 -1.79 1.78
CA LEU A 120 22.64 -1.60 0.42
C LEU A 120 23.90 -0.74 0.33
N SER A 121 24.27 0.00 1.39
CA SER A 121 25.55 0.69 1.50
C SER A 121 26.77 -0.21 1.23
N GLN A 122 26.66 -1.51 1.51
CA GLN A 122 27.69 -2.52 1.18
C GLN A 122 27.82 -2.81 -0.32
N TYR A 123 26.81 -2.44 -1.12
CA TYR A 123 26.74 -2.64 -2.56
C TYR A 123 26.68 -1.27 -3.28
N PRO A 124 27.80 -0.57 -3.45
CA PRO A 124 27.83 0.85 -3.81
C PRO A 124 27.16 1.18 -5.15
N LYS A 125 27.26 0.27 -6.14
CA LYS A 125 26.61 0.44 -7.46
C LYS A 125 25.08 0.45 -7.34
N ILE A 126 24.52 -0.49 -6.57
CA ILE A 126 23.07 -0.65 -6.39
C ILE A 126 22.53 0.46 -5.49
N ASN A 127 23.27 0.79 -4.44
CA ASN A 127 22.94 1.91 -3.57
C ASN A 127 22.83 3.22 -4.35
N ARG A 128 23.81 3.50 -5.22
CA ARG A 128 23.83 4.69 -6.07
C ARG A 128 22.71 4.67 -7.11
N PHE A 129 22.46 3.53 -7.74
CA PHE A 129 21.33 3.34 -8.65
C PHE A 129 20.00 3.66 -7.96
N LEU A 130 19.71 3.00 -6.84
CA LEU A 130 18.48 3.22 -6.08
C LEU A 130 18.34 4.66 -5.59
N HIS A 131 19.44 5.30 -5.20
CA HIS A 131 19.43 6.71 -4.79
C HIS A 131 19.01 7.65 -5.92
N TYR A 132 19.59 7.50 -7.12
CA TYR A 132 19.20 8.32 -8.27
C TYR A 132 17.78 8.01 -8.74
N THR A 133 17.36 6.74 -8.72
CA THR A 133 15.98 6.37 -9.05
C THR A 133 15.01 6.98 -8.04
N LEU A 134 15.34 7.05 -6.75
CA LEU A 134 14.52 7.73 -5.74
C LEU A 134 14.37 9.24 -6.01
N ILE A 135 15.45 9.91 -6.39
CA ILE A 135 15.41 11.34 -6.77
C ILE A 135 14.51 11.52 -8.00
N GLY A 136 14.71 10.70 -9.03
CA GLY A 136 13.85 10.69 -10.21
C GLY A 136 12.39 10.39 -9.84
N PHE A 137 12.16 9.52 -8.86
CA PHE A 137 10.83 9.16 -8.42
C PHE A 137 10.06 10.33 -7.82
N VAL A 138 10.73 11.09 -6.94
CA VAL A 138 10.18 12.31 -6.37
C VAL A 138 9.96 13.36 -7.47
N GLY A 139 10.93 13.54 -8.36
CA GLY A 139 10.82 14.51 -9.47
C GLY A 139 9.62 14.22 -10.38
N ILE A 140 9.43 12.97 -10.79
CA ILE A 140 8.30 12.56 -11.63
C ILE A 140 6.98 12.75 -10.89
N THR A 141 6.92 12.41 -9.58
CA THR A 141 5.71 12.64 -8.76
C THR A 141 5.31 14.11 -8.74
N VAL A 142 6.28 15.03 -8.56
CA VAL A 142 6.05 16.48 -8.59
C VAL A 142 5.57 16.94 -9.97
N VAL A 143 6.20 16.46 -11.05
CA VAL A 143 5.79 16.80 -12.42
C VAL A 143 4.36 16.32 -12.71
N CYS A 144 4.03 15.08 -12.34
CA CYS A 144 2.68 14.54 -12.49
C CYS A 144 1.64 15.36 -11.72
N PHE A 145 1.98 15.84 -10.52
CA PHE A 145 1.12 16.72 -9.74
C PHE A 145 0.91 18.08 -10.41
N LEU A 146 2.00 18.74 -10.85
CA LEU A 146 1.92 20.08 -11.45
C LEU A 146 1.18 20.09 -12.81
N LEU A 147 1.35 19.03 -13.61
CA LEU A 147 0.77 18.92 -14.94
C LEU A 147 -0.60 18.23 -14.96
N GLY A 148 -1.12 17.78 -13.81
CA GLY A 148 -2.40 17.07 -13.73
C GLY A 148 -2.44 15.78 -14.54
N LEU A 149 -1.33 15.01 -14.56
CA LEU A 149 -1.19 13.80 -15.37
C LEU A 149 -1.88 12.59 -14.71
N ASP A 150 -3.19 12.69 -14.57
CA ASP A 150 -4.00 11.79 -13.75
C ASP A 150 -3.98 10.33 -14.22
N ARG A 151 -3.82 10.10 -15.53
CA ARG A 151 -3.76 8.76 -16.13
C ARG A 151 -2.45 8.02 -15.88
N ILE A 152 -1.34 8.74 -15.70
CA ILE A 152 0.01 8.15 -15.61
C ILE A 152 0.47 8.08 -14.14
N ARG A 153 -0.18 8.81 -13.23
CA ARG A 153 0.19 8.90 -11.81
C ARG A 153 0.32 7.54 -11.12
N SER A 154 -0.50 6.56 -11.51
CA SER A 154 -0.54 5.23 -10.87
C SER A 154 0.46 4.25 -11.48
N LEU A 155 0.88 4.47 -12.72
CA LEU A 155 1.79 3.56 -13.43
C LEU A 155 3.19 3.59 -12.83
N PHE A 156 3.65 4.79 -12.49
CA PHE A 156 5.03 5.00 -12.07
C PHE A 156 5.36 4.43 -10.67
N PRO A 157 4.50 4.57 -9.64
CA PRO A 157 4.63 3.82 -8.38
C PRO A 157 4.69 2.30 -8.56
N VAL A 158 3.88 1.74 -9.46
CA VAL A 158 3.89 0.29 -9.76
C VAL A 158 5.22 -0.13 -10.37
N LEU A 159 5.72 0.61 -11.37
CA LEU A 159 7.04 0.34 -11.97
C LEU A 159 8.17 0.44 -10.94
N PHE A 160 8.07 1.40 -10.02
CA PHE A 160 9.04 1.57 -8.96
C PHE A 160 9.02 0.41 -7.95
N LEU A 161 7.84 -0.09 -7.57
CA LEU A 161 7.72 -1.30 -6.73
C LEU A 161 8.31 -2.53 -7.42
N LEU A 162 8.06 -2.71 -8.73
CA LEU A 162 8.69 -3.79 -9.51
C LEU A 162 10.22 -3.68 -9.52
N MET A 163 10.75 -2.46 -9.64
CA MET A 163 12.19 -2.22 -9.55
C MET A 163 12.74 -2.58 -8.15
N LEU A 164 12.03 -2.25 -7.06
CA LEU A 164 12.41 -2.67 -5.70
C LEU A 164 12.40 -4.19 -5.53
N PHE A 165 11.43 -4.88 -6.13
CA PHE A 165 11.40 -6.34 -6.15
C PHE A 165 12.65 -6.91 -6.83
N VAL A 166 13.02 -6.40 -8.00
CA VAL A 166 14.23 -6.83 -8.74
C VAL A 166 15.49 -6.57 -7.94
N VAL A 167 15.61 -5.41 -7.28
CA VAL A 167 16.75 -5.08 -6.40
C VAL A 167 16.83 -6.06 -5.23
N THR A 168 15.70 -6.38 -4.60
CA THR A 168 15.64 -7.34 -3.49
C THR A 168 16.01 -8.75 -3.96
N LEU A 169 15.54 -9.16 -5.14
CA LEU A 169 15.87 -10.43 -5.76
C LEU A 169 17.36 -10.54 -6.06
N TYR A 170 17.96 -9.49 -6.61
CA TYR A 170 19.40 -9.43 -6.83
C TYR A 170 20.18 -9.57 -5.51
N ALA A 171 19.77 -8.86 -4.46
CA ALA A 171 20.42 -8.94 -3.14
C ALA A 171 20.33 -10.35 -2.53
N TYR A 172 19.21 -11.04 -2.76
CA TYR A 172 19.05 -12.44 -2.36
C TYR A 172 19.99 -13.38 -3.12
N ILE A 173 20.13 -13.22 -4.44
CA ILE A 173 21.09 -13.99 -5.25
C ILE A 173 22.53 -13.74 -4.76
N LYS A 174 22.84 -12.53 -4.27
CA LYS A 174 24.11 -12.19 -3.61
C LYS A 174 24.24 -12.70 -2.17
N ARG A 175 23.37 -13.61 -1.73
CA ARG A 175 23.36 -14.26 -0.41
C ARG A 175 23.21 -13.30 0.77
N ASN A 176 22.56 -12.15 0.56
CA ASN A 176 22.20 -11.27 1.67
C ASN A 176 21.13 -11.95 2.53
N ARG A 177 21.45 -12.20 3.81
CA ARG A 177 20.57 -12.89 4.77
C ARG A 177 19.21 -12.19 4.94
N ASN A 178 19.20 -10.85 4.92
CA ASN A 178 17.99 -10.07 5.13
C ASN A 178 17.07 -10.07 3.91
N ALA A 179 17.61 -10.30 2.70
CA ALA A 179 16.85 -10.24 1.46
C ALA A 179 15.80 -11.36 1.34
N LYS A 180 16.04 -12.53 1.94
CA LYS A 180 15.10 -13.66 1.90
C LYS A 180 13.75 -13.27 2.51
N PHE A 181 13.76 -12.63 3.68
CA PHE A 181 12.53 -12.28 4.39
C PHE A 181 11.75 -11.17 3.68
N ILE A 182 12.45 -10.17 3.13
CA ILE A 182 11.82 -9.11 2.33
C ILE A 182 11.18 -9.70 1.06
N LEU A 183 11.86 -10.64 0.38
CA LEU A 183 11.30 -11.31 -0.80
C LEU A 183 9.99 -12.03 -0.51
N ILE A 184 9.87 -12.68 0.65
CA ILE A 184 8.61 -13.35 1.04
C ILE A 184 7.48 -12.30 1.13
N GLY A 185 7.74 -11.14 1.74
CA GLY A 185 6.80 -10.02 1.76
C GLY A 185 6.39 -9.57 0.36
N TRP A 186 7.36 -9.36 -0.54
CA TRP A 186 7.06 -9.00 -1.92
C TRP A 186 6.24 -10.04 -2.67
N LEU A 187 6.46 -11.34 -2.43
CA LEU A 187 5.66 -12.40 -3.05
C LEU A 187 4.20 -12.35 -2.61
N VAL A 188 3.94 -12.02 -1.34
CA VAL A 188 2.58 -11.80 -0.83
C VAL A 188 1.92 -10.61 -1.52
N LEU A 189 2.65 -9.50 -1.68
CA LEU A 189 2.16 -8.29 -2.36
C LEU A 189 1.90 -8.56 -3.84
N VAL A 190 2.87 -9.08 -4.59
CA VAL A 190 2.72 -9.41 -6.01
C VAL A 190 1.62 -10.45 -6.23
N GLY A 191 1.51 -11.44 -5.34
CA GLY A 191 0.42 -12.42 -5.34
C GLY A 191 -0.94 -11.76 -5.19
N SER A 192 -1.07 -10.75 -4.32
CA SER A 192 -2.32 -9.98 -4.18
C SER A 192 -2.65 -9.12 -5.38
N ALA A 193 -1.67 -8.44 -5.96
CA ALA A 193 -1.87 -7.66 -7.17
C ALA A 193 -2.33 -8.55 -8.33
N LEU A 194 -1.71 -9.72 -8.51
CA LEU A 194 -2.10 -10.68 -9.54
C LEU A 194 -3.51 -11.25 -9.29
N PHE A 195 -3.82 -11.58 -8.04
CA PHE A 195 -5.15 -12.07 -7.67
C PHE A 195 -6.24 -11.04 -7.98
N MET A 196 -6.02 -9.76 -7.61
CA MET A 196 -6.95 -8.68 -7.94
C MET A 196 -7.11 -8.48 -9.44
N PHE A 197 -6.00 -8.52 -10.20
CA PHE A 197 -6.03 -8.36 -11.65
C PHE A 197 -6.84 -9.49 -12.33
N LEU A 198 -6.59 -10.74 -11.93
CA LEU A 198 -7.32 -11.88 -12.48
C LEU A 198 -8.81 -11.84 -12.13
N ASP A 199 -9.15 -11.35 -10.95
CA ASP A 199 -10.54 -11.16 -10.52
C ASP A 199 -11.23 -10.03 -11.32
N SER A 200 -10.57 -8.89 -11.50
CA SER A 200 -11.12 -7.76 -12.26
C SER A 200 -11.35 -8.07 -13.74
N GLU A 201 -10.53 -8.95 -14.32
CA GLU A 201 -10.68 -9.43 -15.71
C GLU A 201 -11.70 -10.59 -15.82
N GLY A 202 -12.25 -11.06 -14.71
CA GLY A 202 -13.27 -12.12 -14.69
C GLY A 202 -12.73 -13.55 -14.87
N TYR A 203 -11.41 -13.75 -14.85
CA TYR A 203 -10.80 -15.09 -14.94
C TYR A 203 -11.07 -15.93 -13.68
N ILE A 204 -11.20 -15.27 -12.53
CA ILE A 204 -11.53 -15.90 -11.24
C ILE A 204 -12.65 -15.13 -10.56
N ALA A 205 -13.51 -15.81 -9.81
CA ALA A 205 -14.47 -15.19 -8.88
C ALA A 205 -13.86 -15.16 -7.46
N GLY A 206 -12.64 -14.62 -7.38
CA GLY A 206 -11.81 -14.59 -6.19
C GLY A 206 -12.37 -13.71 -5.10
N MET A 207 -12.82 -12.49 -5.41
CA MET A 207 -13.38 -11.55 -4.42
C MET A 207 -14.70 -12.03 -3.82
N ASN A 208 -15.50 -12.81 -4.56
CA ASN A 208 -16.71 -13.43 -4.00
C ASN A 208 -16.41 -14.50 -2.94
N ARG A 209 -15.27 -15.20 -3.05
CA ARG A 209 -14.86 -16.24 -2.09
C ARG A 209 -13.98 -15.69 -0.97
N PHE A 210 -13.09 -14.75 -1.29
CA PHE A 210 -12.11 -14.16 -0.38
C PHE A 210 -12.07 -12.62 -0.53
N PRO A 211 -13.11 -11.90 -0.07
CA PRO A 211 -13.25 -10.45 -0.26
C PRO A 211 -12.23 -9.60 0.51
N TYR A 212 -11.52 -10.21 1.46
CA TYR A 212 -10.55 -9.54 2.35
C TYR A 212 -9.09 -9.95 2.08
N TYR A 213 -8.82 -10.53 0.91
CA TYR A 213 -7.49 -11.03 0.56
C TYR A 213 -6.42 -9.92 0.62
N VAL A 214 -6.76 -8.72 0.12
CA VAL A 214 -5.86 -7.55 0.12
C VAL A 214 -5.49 -7.13 1.53
N GLU A 215 -6.47 -7.05 2.44
CA GLU A 215 -6.25 -6.73 3.85
C GLU A 215 -5.34 -7.75 4.53
N VAL A 216 -5.58 -9.04 4.28
CA VAL A 216 -4.76 -10.13 4.83
C VAL A 216 -3.33 -10.05 4.30
N SER A 217 -3.15 -9.74 3.01
CA SER A 217 -1.82 -9.55 2.40
C SER A 217 -1.08 -8.37 3.00
N ILE A 218 -1.73 -7.20 3.12
CA ILE A 218 -1.12 -6.00 3.73
C ILE A 218 -0.73 -6.29 5.17
N LEU A 219 -1.63 -6.89 5.97
CA LEU A 219 -1.36 -7.21 7.37
C LEU A 219 -0.19 -8.20 7.50
N THR A 220 -0.16 -9.23 6.66
CA THR A 220 0.90 -10.24 6.65
C THR A 220 2.24 -9.62 6.29
N GLU A 221 2.29 -8.80 5.25
CA GLU A 221 3.50 -8.06 4.86
C GLU A 221 3.99 -7.15 6.00
N THR A 222 3.07 -6.37 6.58
CA THR A 222 3.37 -5.45 7.68
C THR A 222 3.97 -6.18 8.90
N LEU A 223 3.42 -7.35 9.24
CA LEU A 223 3.94 -8.24 10.28
C LEU A 223 5.33 -8.78 9.95
N LEU A 224 5.52 -9.27 8.72
CA LEU A 224 6.82 -9.78 8.26
C LEU A 224 7.90 -8.70 8.38
N PHE A 225 7.63 -7.48 7.91
CA PHE A 225 8.57 -6.37 8.05
C PHE A 225 8.83 -6.03 9.53
N SER A 226 7.81 -6.05 10.40
CA SER A 226 8.01 -5.81 11.83
C SER A 226 8.89 -6.87 12.48
N PHE A 227 8.73 -8.15 12.11
CA PHE A 227 9.59 -9.23 12.61
C PHE A 227 11.04 -9.11 12.12
N ILE A 228 11.25 -8.71 10.86
CA ILE A 228 12.60 -8.44 10.34
C ILE A 228 13.28 -7.32 11.14
N LEU A 229 12.55 -6.29 11.53
CA LEU A 229 13.09 -5.22 12.37
C LEU A 229 13.35 -5.69 13.80
N ALA A 230 12.44 -6.46 14.40
CA ALA A 230 12.62 -6.99 15.74
C ALA A 230 13.85 -7.91 15.86
N ASP A 231 14.19 -8.70 14.83
CA ASP A 231 15.41 -9.54 14.84
C ASP A 231 16.70 -8.71 14.87
N ARG A 232 16.66 -7.44 14.44
CA ARG A 232 17.80 -6.51 14.52
C ARG A 232 18.02 -5.91 15.90
N LEU A 233 17.07 -6.04 16.82
CA LEU A 233 17.22 -5.55 18.20
C LEU A 233 18.07 -6.47 19.10
N LYS A 234 18.48 -7.64 18.58
CA LYS A 234 19.34 -8.60 19.28
C LYS A 234 20.80 -8.19 19.17
#